data_AF-B8AIT9-F1
#
_entry.id   AF-B8AIT9-F1
#
_cell.length_a   1.000
_cell.length_b   1.000
_cell.length_c   1.000
_cell.angle_alpha   90.00
_cell.angle_beta   90.00
_cell.angle_gamma   90.00
#
_symmetry.space_group_name_H-M   'P 1'
#
loop_
_entity.id
_entity.type
_entity.pdbx_description
1 polymer ?
#
loop_
_entity_poly.entity_id
_entity_poly.type
_entity_poly.pdbx_seq_one_letter_code
_entity_poly.pdbx_strand_id
1 'polypeptide(L)'
;MATSGFAYSSPPKRQRVAAEAPPPPPPPATTGTRTDMLMALPSDILNDRILVLLPFDKLVRTSCLSRAWRRRWESVANLRIEFPASVSSSRALWRCAAPIRGFRARVATRNVYRAARWLRAMARKGVQDLSLKFSFDDLPRLPGPALFSCAELVSLRLEKCDMPAAPPGFPGFPNLERLYLVGVTLPYARAGTQLEHLILASENLAVLELSNLGTMDGAVVVDPWAIRAPNLRELSVTMPMGVDFGCRITEALPKLEDAYISFDCVFGTQEFLDAFQNISTVNKLCFMVAENLYKDTYVIMF
;
A
#
# COMPACT_ATOMS: atom_id res chain seq x y z
N MET A 1 -85.15 -4.45 -27.23
CA MET A 1 -83.69 -4.21 -27.15
C MET A 1 -83.44 -2.73 -27.35
N ALA A 2 -82.67 -2.13 -26.45
CA ALA A 2 -82.32 -0.71 -26.36
C ALA A 2 -81.52 -0.23 -27.59
N THR A 3 -81.51 1.06 -27.98
CA THR A 3 -80.75 2.17 -27.36
C THR A 3 -81.05 3.44 -28.20
N SER A 4 -81.65 4.51 -27.69
CA SER A 4 -81.10 5.68 -26.98
C SER A 4 -79.94 6.43 -27.67
N GLY A 5 -80.21 7.66 -28.12
CA GLY A 5 -79.20 8.67 -28.48
C GLY A 5 -79.75 10.07 -28.23
N PHE A 6 -79.25 10.74 -27.19
CA PHE A 6 -79.69 12.06 -26.70
C PHE A 6 -78.94 13.23 -27.37
N ALA A 7 -79.64 14.36 -27.45
CA ALA A 7 -79.27 15.63 -28.06
C ALA A 7 -78.16 16.39 -27.32
N TYR A 8 -77.41 17.22 -28.06
CA TYR A 8 -76.55 18.27 -27.51
C TYR A 8 -76.98 19.65 -28.02
N SER A 9 -77.28 20.54 -27.08
CA SER A 9 -77.53 21.97 -27.25
C SER A 9 -76.25 22.75 -26.90
N SER A 10 -75.93 23.80 -27.67
CA SER A 10 -74.76 24.66 -27.49
C SER A 10 -75.11 25.99 -26.80
N PRO A 11 -74.27 26.50 -25.87
CA PRO A 11 -74.34 27.90 -25.44
C PRO A 11 -73.01 28.69 -25.68
N PRO A 12 -73.00 30.03 -25.46
CA PRO A 12 -72.33 30.98 -26.35
C PRO A 12 -70.97 31.54 -25.89
N LYS A 13 -70.35 32.32 -26.80
CA LYS A 13 -69.08 33.07 -26.69
C LYS A 13 -68.98 33.94 -25.43
N ARG A 14 -67.84 33.84 -24.71
CA ARG A 14 -67.46 34.71 -23.58
C ARG A 14 -66.20 35.53 -23.91
N GLN A 15 -66.34 36.85 -23.87
CA GLN A 15 -65.30 37.86 -24.00
C GLN A 15 -64.47 37.93 -22.71
N ARG A 16 -63.13 38.02 -22.78
CA ARG A 16 -62.26 38.15 -21.59
C ARG A 16 -61.33 39.37 -21.70
N VAL A 17 -61.32 40.10 -20.59
CA VAL A 17 -60.78 41.43 -20.25
C VAL A 17 -59.27 41.58 -20.51
N ALA A 18 -58.85 42.82 -20.80
CA ALA A 18 -57.46 43.23 -20.99
C ALA A 18 -56.57 42.94 -19.76
N ALA A 19 -55.37 42.42 -20.00
CA ALA A 19 -54.40 42.05 -18.96
C ALA A 19 -53.60 43.27 -18.46
N GLU A 20 -53.52 43.41 -17.15
CA GLU A 20 -52.69 44.37 -16.42
C GLU A 20 -51.21 43.95 -16.48
N ALA A 21 -50.29 44.92 -16.64
CA ALA A 21 -48.86 44.66 -16.84
C ALA A 21 -48.16 44.12 -15.57
N PRO A 22 -47.17 43.22 -15.70
CA PRO A 22 -46.49 42.62 -14.54
C PRO A 22 -45.60 43.62 -13.81
N PRO A 23 -45.43 43.49 -12.48
CA PRO A 23 -44.59 44.39 -11.68
C PRO A 23 -43.10 44.27 -12.05
N PRO A 24 -42.30 45.35 -11.85
CA PRO A 24 -40.89 45.36 -12.20
C PRO A 24 -40.09 44.32 -11.38
N PRO A 25 -39.04 43.73 -11.98
CA PRO A 25 -38.25 42.71 -11.32
C PRO A 25 -37.53 43.27 -10.08
N PRO A 26 -37.40 42.48 -9.00
CA PRO A 26 -36.69 42.91 -7.81
C PRO A 26 -35.21 43.21 -8.12
N PRO A 27 -34.58 44.16 -7.41
CA PRO A 27 -33.18 44.51 -7.64
C PRO A 27 -32.28 43.27 -7.43
N PRO A 28 -31.18 43.15 -8.19
CA PRO A 28 -30.30 41.99 -8.10
C PRO A 28 -29.77 41.87 -6.67
N ALA A 29 -30.02 40.72 -6.05
CA ALA A 29 -29.46 40.38 -4.76
C ALA A 29 -27.94 40.51 -4.87
N THR A 30 -27.36 41.45 -4.13
CA THR A 30 -25.92 41.58 -3.94
C THR A 30 -25.45 40.33 -3.21
N THR A 31 -25.18 39.28 -3.97
CA THR A 31 -24.52 38.08 -3.47
C THR A 31 -23.07 38.50 -3.21
N GLY A 32 -22.83 39.02 -2.01
CA GLY A 32 -21.49 39.10 -1.45
C GLY A 32 -20.91 37.70 -1.51
N THR A 33 -20.09 37.45 -2.53
CA THR A 33 -19.30 36.24 -2.64
C THR A 33 -18.37 36.30 -1.44
N ARG A 34 -18.73 35.58 -0.36
CA ARG A 34 -17.81 35.33 0.75
C ARG A 34 -16.59 34.67 0.14
N THR A 35 -15.57 35.46 -0.14
CA THR A 35 -14.28 34.99 -0.63
C THR A 35 -13.78 34.00 0.40
N ASP A 36 -13.47 32.79 -0.07
CA ASP A 36 -13.02 31.70 0.77
C ASP A 36 -11.62 32.08 1.31
N MET A 37 -11.57 32.65 2.52
CA MET A 37 -10.36 33.30 3.06
C MET A 37 -9.16 32.36 3.14
N LEU A 38 -9.40 31.05 3.28
CA LEU A 38 -8.35 30.03 3.22
C LEU A 38 -7.76 29.87 1.81
N MET A 39 -8.55 30.10 0.76
CA MET A 39 -8.09 30.07 -0.63
C MET A 39 -7.30 31.32 -1.03
N ALA A 40 -7.29 32.36 -0.18
CA ALA A 40 -6.43 33.53 -0.37
C ALA A 40 -4.98 33.27 0.08
N LEU A 41 -4.71 32.15 0.78
CA LEU A 41 -3.36 31.78 1.17
C LEU A 41 -2.51 31.34 -0.03
N PRO A 42 -1.20 31.67 -0.04
CA PRO A 42 -0.24 31.12 -1.00
C PRO A 42 -0.27 29.58 -1.06
N SER A 43 -0.03 29.02 -2.25
CA SER A 43 -0.13 27.57 -2.48
C SER A 43 0.90 26.76 -1.72
N ASP A 44 2.10 27.30 -1.51
CA ASP A 44 3.18 26.71 -0.72
C ASP A 44 2.78 26.56 0.76
N ILE A 45 2.03 27.52 1.30
CA ILE A 45 1.52 27.41 2.68
C ILE A 45 0.34 26.45 2.71
N LEU A 46 -0.66 26.68 1.86
CA LEU A 46 -1.89 25.91 1.92
C LEU A 46 -1.64 24.44 1.56
N ASN A 47 -1.01 24.14 0.43
CA ASN A 47 -0.82 22.76 -0.02
C ASN A 47 0.30 22.08 0.76
N ASP A 48 1.47 22.71 0.85
CA ASP A 48 2.70 22.04 1.29
C ASP A 48 2.89 22.08 2.82
N ARG A 49 2.12 22.91 3.55
CA ARG A 49 2.17 22.94 5.02
C ARG A 49 0.87 22.55 5.71
N ILE A 50 -0.29 22.87 5.12
CA ILE A 50 -1.58 22.63 5.78
C ILE A 50 -2.23 21.35 5.25
N LEU A 51 -2.46 21.27 3.94
CA LEU A 51 -3.23 20.18 3.34
C LEU A 51 -2.47 18.86 3.28
N VAL A 52 -1.14 18.89 3.12
CA VAL A 52 -0.31 17.67 3.13
C VAL A 52 -0.36 16.93 4.48
N LEU A 53 -0.69 17.62 5.57
CA LEU A 53 -0.80 17.04 6.91
C LEU A 53 -2.14 16.33 7.15
N LEU A 54 -3.15 16.60 6.31
CA LEU A 54 -4.47 16.01 6.47
C LEU A 54 -4.47 14.55 6.02
N PRO A 55 -5.13 13.65 6.77
CA PRO A 55 -5.43 12.31 6.29
C PRO A 55 -6.17 12.38 4.95
N PHE A 56 -5.84 11.46 4.03
CA PHE A 56 -6.32 11.52 2.64
C PHE A 56 -7.85 11.59 2.51
N ASP A 57 -8.59 10.89 3.38
CA ASP A 57 -10.06 10.93 3.39
C ASP A 57 -10.60 12.33 3.76
N LYS A 58 -9.97 12.99 4.74
CA LYS A 58 -10.31 14.35 5.16
C LYS A 58 -9.93 15.37 4.10
N LEU A 59 -8.75 15.19 3.50
CA LEU A 59 -8.28 16.01 2.39
C LEU A 59 -9.27 15.98 1.23
N VAL A 60 -9.71 14.80 0.79
CA VAL A 60 -10.71 14.68 -0.28
C VAL A 60 -12.06 15.27 0.15
N ARG A 61 -12.46 15.13 1.42
CA ARG A 61 -13.71 15.75 1.94
C ARG A 61 -13.71 17.27 1.91
N THR A 62 -12.55 17.93 1.91
CA THR A 62 -12.48 19.40 1.73
C THR A 62 -13.11 19.86 0.42
N SER A 63 -13.20 18.99 -0.59
CA SER A 63 -13.87 19.27 -1.87
C SER A 63 -15.34 19.68 -1.74
N CYS A 64 -15.99 19.38 -0.61
CA CYS A 64 -17.37 19.77 -0.33
C CYS A 64 -17.51 21.20 0.25
N LEU A 65 -16.41 21.87 0.63
CA LEU A 65 -16.46 23.18 1.30
C LEU A 65 -16.93 24.31 0.37
N SER A 66 -16.35 24.39 -0.84
CA SER A 66 -16.75 25.37 -1.85
C SER A 66 -16.36 24.91 -3.26
N ARG A 67 -16.80 25.65 -4.28
CA ARG A 67 -16.41 25.38 -5.67
C ARG A 67 -14.90 25.48 -5.88
N ALA A 68 -14.23 26.35 -5.13
CA ALA A 68 -12.79 26.54 -5.18
C ALA A 68 -12.02 25.35 -4.58
N TRP A 69 -12.55 24.73 -3.52
CA TRP A 69 -11.97 23.55 -2.88
C TRP A 69 -12.12 22.24 -3.69
N ARG A 70 -13.09 22.17 -4.60
CA ARG A 70 -13.51 20.94 -5.29
C ARG A 70 -12.35 20.08 -5.83
N ARG A 71 -11.32 20.72 -6.40
CA ARG A 71 -10.14 20.04 -6.97
C ARG A 71 -8.84 20.42 -6.28
N ARG A 72 -8.88 21.13 -5.15
CA ARG A 72 -7.66 21.67 -4.54
C ARG A 72 -6.71 20.58 -4.06
N TRP A 73 -7.28 19.50 -3.54
CA TRP A 73 -6.53 18.31 -3.14
C TRP A 73 -5.78 17.61 -4.29
N GLU A 74 -6.19 17.81 -5.55
CA GLU A 74 -5.52 17.23 -6.73
C GLU A 74 -4.11 17.84 -6.92
N SER A 75 -3.85 19.04 -6.38
CA SER A 75 -2.55 19.73 -6.48
C SER A 75 -1.61 19.46 -5.31
N VAL A 76 -2.01 18.68 -4.30
CA VAL A 76 -1.18 18.42 -3.12
C VAL A 76 -0.27 17.23 -3.40
N ALA A 77 1.04 17.46 -3.36
CA ALA A 77 2.08 16.43 -3.52
C ALA A 77 2.52 15.85 -2.17
N ASN A 78 3.40 14.85 -2.19
CA ASN A 78 4.00 14.22 -1.00
C ASN A 78 3.00 13.61 -0.02
N LEU A 79 1.81 13.25 -0.52
CA LEU A 79 0.73 12.71 0.29
C LEU A 79 1.09 11.33 0.86
N ARG A 80 0.59 11.08 2.06
CA ARG A 80 0.47 9.73 2.63
C ARG A 80 -0.97 9.27 2.56
N ILE A 81 -1.21 8.20 1.82
CA ILE A 81 -2.55 7.69 1.55
C ILE A 81 -2.72 6.37 2.29
N GLU A 82 -3.74 6.30 3.15
CA GLU A 82 -4.11 5.08 3.84
C GLU A 82 -5.53 4.65 3.45
N PHE A 83 -5.66 3.42 2.96
CA PHE A 83 -6.95 2.82 2.62
C PHE A 83 -7.33 1.74 3.64
N PRO A 84 -8.45 1.93 4.38
CA PRO A 84 -9.00 0.88 5.21
C PRO A 84 -9.65 -0.20 4.34
N ALA A 85 -9.85 -1.39 4.92
CA ALA A 85 -10.40 -2.55 4.21
C ALA A 85 -11.79 -2.32 3.56
N SER A 86 -12.54 -1.32 4.04
CA SER A 86 -13.91 -1.00 3.61
C SER A 86 -14.01 0.03 2.49
N VAL A 87 -12.98 0.84 2.23
CA VAL A 87 -13.05 1.96 1.28
C VAL A 87 -12.06 1.75 0.15
N SER A 88 -12.49 1.90 -1.10
CA SER A 88 -11.66 1.60 -2.26
C SER A 88 -12.06 2.41 -3.49
N SER A 89 -11.90 3.73 -3.42
CA SER A 89 -12.04 4.60 -4.59
C SER A 89 -10.70 4.79 -5.29
N SER A 90 -10.38 3.87 -6.20
CA SER A 90 -9.15 3.93 -7.02
C SER A 90 -9.03 5.19 -7.89
N ARG A 91 -10.15 5.83 -8.24
CA ARG A 91 -10.18 7.03 -9.09
C ARG A 91 -9.50 8.24 -8.44
N ALA A 92 -9.51 8.34 -7.10
CA ALA A 92 -8.91 9.48 -6.42
C ALA A 92 -7.36 9.47 -6.57
N LEU A 93 -6.74 8.28 -6.51
CA LEU A 93 -5.29 8.11 -6.65
C LEU A 93 -4.75 8.66 -7.97
N TRP A 94 -5.51 8.52 -9.05
CA TRP A 94 -5.09 8.99 -10.37
C TRP A 94 -5.06 10.51 -10.48
N ARG A 95 -5.85 11.20 -9.65
CA ARG A 95 -5.98 12.66 -9.64
C ARG A 95 -5.02 13.33 -8.67
N CYS A 96 -4.42 12.59 -7.74
CA CYS A 96 -3.39 13.15 -6.85
C CYS A 96 -2.20 13.68 -7.66
N ALA A 97 -1.60 14.78 -7.20
CA ALA A 97 -0.33 15.23 -7.72
C ALA A 97 0.76 14.20 -7.41
N ALA A 98 1.76 14.12 -8.29
CA ALA A 98 3.00 13.40 -8.01
C ALA A 98 3.99 14.36 -7.34
N PRO A 99 4.95 13.87 -6.54
CA PRO A 99 5.10 12.47 -6.10
C PRO A 99 4.17 12.09 -4.94
N ILE A 100 3.91 10.80 -4.77
CA ILE A 100 3.21 10.27 -3.58
C ILE A 100 4.26 9.72 -2.62
N ARG A 101 4.30 10.25 -1.39
CA ARG A 101 5.34 9.85 -0.42
C ARG A 101 5.10 8.44 0.11
N GLY A 102 3.85 8.12 0.46
CA GLY A 102 3.53 6.81 1.01
C GLY A 102 2.13 6.32 0.70
N PHE A 103 2.00 5.01 0.49
CA PHE A 103 0.74 4.33 0.27
C PHE A 103 0.63 3.11 1.18
N ARG A 104 -0.38 3.10 2.04
CA ARG A 104 -0.73 1.98 2.92
C ARG A 104 -2.14 1.50 2.58
N ALA A 105 -2.32 0.22 2.34
CA ALA A 105 -3.66 -0.33 2.11
C ALA A 105 -3.85 -1.66 2.82
N ARG A 106 -5.01 -1.80 3.46
CA ARG A 106 -5.53 -3.11 3.90
C ARG A 106 -6.45 -3.65 2.81
N VAL A 107 -6.08 -4.79 2.23
CA VAL A 107 -6.75 -5.36 1.06
C VAL A 107 -7.51 -6.61 1.49
N ALA A 108 -8.84 -6.53 1.53
CA ALA A 108 -9.67 -7.72 1.63
C ALA A 108 -9.54 -8.55 0.34
N THR A 109 -9.61 -9.88 0.42
CA THR A 109 -9.45 -10.81 -0.72
C THR A 109 -10.29 -10.42 -1.93
N ARG A 110 -11.55 -10.04 -1.69
CA ARG A 110 -12.49 -9.55 -2.73
C ARG A 110 -12.03 -8.31 -3.51
N ASN A 111 -10.97 -7.62 -3.08
CA ASN A 111 -10.49 -6.36 -3.66
C ASN A 111 -9.08 -6.46 -4.28
N VAL A 112 -8.55 -7.67 -4.46
CA VAL A 112 -7.17 -7.89 -4.94
C VAL A 112 -6.92 -7.29 -6.33
N TYR A 113 -7.90 -7.36 -7.23
CA TYR A 113 -7.83 -6.68 -8.53
C TYR A 113 -7.70 -5.14 -8.42
N ARG A 114 -8.11 -4.53 -7.30
CA ARG A 114 -7.93 -3.10 -7.05
C ARG A 114 -6.48 -2.79 -6.67
N ALA A 115 -5.79 -3.71 -5.99
CA ALA A 115 -4.39 -3.56 -5.64
C ALA A 115 -3.51 -3.37 -6.88
N ALA A 116 -3.72 -4.13 -7.96
CA ALA A 116 -3.02 -3.90 -9.24
C ALA A 116 -3.22 -2.47 -9.78
N ARG A 117 -4.44 -1.93 -9.68
CA ARG A 117 -4.73 -0.57 -10.14
C ARG A 117 -4.03 0.48 -9.26
N TRP A 118 -3.92 0.22 -7.96
CA TRP A 118 -3.19 1.07 -7.03
C TRP A 118 -1.69 1.03 -7.31
N LEU A 119 -1.11 -0.16 -7.47
CA LEU A 119 0.29 -0.36 -7.83
C LEU A 119 0.67 0.39 -9.12
N ARG A 120 -0.15 0.27 -10.18
CA ARG A 120 0.07 1.02 -11.42
C ARG A 120 0.01 2.54 -11.23
N ALA A 121 -0.91 3.02 -10.37
CA ALA A 121 -0.98 4.44 -10.05
C ALA A 121 0.28 4.87 -9.30
N MET A 122 0.72 4.09 -8.31
CA MET A 122 1.90 4.37 -7.49
C MET A 122 3.20 4.34 -8.28
N ALA A 123 3.37 3.38 -9.19
CA ALA A 123 4.52 3.31 -10.09
C ALA A 123 4.67 4.59 -10.92
N ARG A 124 3.55 5.14 -11.43
CA ARG A 124 3.53 6.40 -12.19
C ARG A 124 3.69 7.66 -11.34
N LYS A 125 3.47 7.55 -10.04
CA LYS A 125 3.51 8.68 -9.09
C LYS A 125 4.77 8.65 -8.22
N GLY A 126 5.70 7.74 -8.47
CA GLY A 126 6.97 7.64 -7.75
C GLY A 126 6.78 7.41 -6.25
N VAL A 127 6.11 6.30 -5.89
CA VAL A 127 5.92 5.96 -4.47
C VAL A 127 7.25 5.59 -3.80
N GLN A 128 7.48 6.12 -2.59
CA GLN A 128 8.66 5.81 -1.79
C GLN A 128 8.35 4.74 -0.73
N ASP A 129 7.26 4.92 0.04
CA ASP A 129 6.84 3.97 1.06
C ASP A 129 5.57 3.20 0.59
N LEU A 130 5.68 1.90 0.37
CA LEU A 130 4.56 1.05 -0.05
C LEU A 130 4.29 -0.06 0.97
N SER A 131 3.08 -0.08 1.55
CA SER A 131 2.63 -1.10 2.49
C SER A 131 1.30 -1.71 2.06
N LEU A 132 1.30 -3.00 1.76
CA LEU A 132 0.09 -3.76 1.43
C LEU A 132 -0.09 -4.90 2.43
N LYS A 133 -1.22 -4.87 3.14
CA LYS A 133 -1.60 -5.91 4.11
C LYS A 133 -2.86 -6.60 3.64
N PHE A 134 -2.79 -7.89 3.38
CA PHE A 134 -3.94 -8.68 2.94
C PHE A 134 -4.63 -9.37 4.13
N SER A 135 -5.92 -9.64 4.00
CA SER A 135 -6.65 -10.47 4.98
C SER A 135 -6.24 -11.94 4.85
N PHE A 136 -6.28 -12.68 5.96
CA PHE A 136 -5.89 -14.10 6.00
C PHE A 136 -6.86 -15.06 5.31
N ASP A 137 -8.06 -14.60 4.97
CA ASP A 137 -9.16 -15.49 4.57
C ASP A 137 -8.86 -16.27 3.28
N ASP A 138 -8.13 -15.69 2.34
CA ASP A 138 -7.48 -16.41 1.23
C ASP A 138 -6.16 -15.69 0.88
N LEU A 139 -5.07 -16.44 0.66
CA LEU A 139 -3.78 -15.90 0.17
C LEU A 139 -3.96 -15.43 -1.28
N PRO A 140 -4.09 -14.12 -1.54
CA PRO A 140 -4.41 -13.66 -2.86
C PRO A 140 -3.14 -13.38 -3.63
N ARG A 141 -3.12 -13.83 -4.89
CA ARG A 141 -2.03 -13.50 -5.82
C ARG A 141 -2.03 -12.02 -6.14
N LEU A 142 -0.92 -11.35 -5.85
CA LEU A 142 -0.76 -9.94 -6.18
C LEU A 142 -0.78 -9.81 -7.73
N PRO A 143 -1.73 -9.04 -8.30
CA PRO A 143 -1.89 -9.06 -9.74
C PRO A 143 -0.83 -8.20 -10.46
N GLY A 144 0.05 -8.87 -11.19
CA GLY A 144 0.87 -8.32 -12.26
C GLY A 144 2.24 -7.73 -11.86
N PRO A 145 3.09 -7.38 -12.85
CA PRO A 145 4.45 -6.89 -12.62
C PRO A 145 4.50 -5.43 -12.14
N ALA A 146 3.35 -4.81 -11.86
CA ALA A 146 3.26 -3.39 -11.52
C ALA A 146 3.98 -3.03 -10.21
N LEU A 147 4.15 -4.00 -9.31
CA LEU A 147 4.98 -3.83 -8.12
C LEU A 147 6.44 -3.51 -8.50
N PHE A 148 6.98 -4.24 -9.48
CA PHE A 148 8.36 -4.08 -9.97
C PHE A 148 8.55 -2.82 -10.82
N SER A 149 7.47 -2.11 -11.17
CA SER A 149 7.56 -0.82 -11.89
C SER A 149 7.79 0.38 -10.97
N CYS A 150 7.76 0.20 -9.65
CA CYS A 150 7.97 1.26 -8.68
C CYS A 150 9.48 1.48 -8.42
N ALA A 151 10.13 2.28 -9.27
CA ALA A 151 11.59 2.50 -9.21
C ALA A 151 12.06 3.34 -8.00
N GLU A 152 11.21 4.23 -7.48
CA GLU A 152 11.52 5.16 -6.38
C GLU A 152 11.28 4.57 -4.98
N LEU A 153 11.09 3.24 -4.88
CA LEU A 153 10.78 2.59 -3.60
C LEU A 153 11.95 2.65 -2.62
N VAL A 154 11.66 3.16 -1.43
CA VAL A 154 12.56 3.21 -0.27
C VAL A 154 12.13 2.21 0.79
N SER A 155 10.82 2.00 0.96
CA SER A 155 10.27 1.00 1.87
C SER A 155 9.20 0.16 1.21
N LEU A 156 9.35 -1.17 1.26
CA LEU A 156 8.37 -2.13 0.80
C LEU A 156 7.94 -3.04 1.95
N ARG A 157 6.65 -3.04 2.28
CA ARG A 157 6.03 -3.97 3.23
C ARG A 157 4.90 -4.75 2.57
N LEU A 158 5.07 -6.06 2.47
CA LEU A 158 4.05 -6.98 2.00
C LEU A 158 3.69 -7.95 3.14
N GLU A 159 2.40 -8.03 3.46
CA GLU A 159 1.89 -8.97 4.45
C GLU A 159 0.80 -9.86 3.85
N LYS A 160 0.95 -11.19 3.99
CA LYS A 160 -0.09 -12.21 3.72
C LYS A 160 -0.53 -12.30 2.26
N CYS A 161 0.40 -12.23 1.31
CA CYS A 161 0.10 -12.29 -0.11
C CYS A 161 1.01 -13.22 -0.87
N ASP A 162 0.59 -13.64 -2.07
CA ASP A 162 1.51 -14.28 -2.99
C ASP A 162 2.21 -13.22 -3.83
N MET A 163 3.54 -13.15 -3.71
CA MET A 163 4.36 -12.28 -4.54
C MET A 163 4.55 -12.92 -5.93
N PRO A 164 4.39 -12.18 -7.03
CA PRO A 164 4.61 -12.70 -8.37
C PRO A 164 6.10 -12.79 -8.69
N ALA A 165 6.44 -13.61 -9.68
CA ALA A 165 7.77 -13.64 -10.24
C ALA A 165 8.14 -12.28 -10.87
N ALA A 166 9.38 -11.84 -10.66
CA ALA A 166 9.90 -10.63 -11.27
C ALA A 166 9.94 -10.78 -12.80
N PRO A 167 9.62 -9.73 -13.57
CA PRO A 167 9.74 -9.78 -15.02
C PRO A 167 11.22 -9.95 -15.42
N PRO A 168 11.50 -10.64 -16.54
CA PRO A 168 12.87 -10.84 -17.01
C PRO A 168 13.55 -9.49 -17.27
N GLY A 169 14.79 -9.34 -16.79
CA GLY A 169 15.55 -8.10 -16.89
C GLY A 169 15.19 -7.02 -15.87
N PHE A 170 14.41 -7.36 -14.83
CA PHE A 170 14.16 -6.44 -13.72
C PHE A 170 15.47 -6.14 -12.96
N PRO A 171 15.90 -4.86 -12.87
CA PRO A 171 17.18 -4.52 -12.25
C PRO A 171 17.16 -4.55 -10.72
N GLY A 172 15.99 -4.72 -10.08
CA GLY A 172 15.83 -4.58 -8.64
C GLY A 172 15.29 -3.22 -8.21
N PHE A 173 15.26 -2.98 -6.90
CA PHE A 173 14.85 -1.71 -6.31
C PHE A 173 16.08 -0.94 -5.78
N PRO A 174 16.67 -0.02 -6.55
CA PRO A 174 17.99 0.55 -6.23
C PRO A 174 18.00 1.41 -4.96
N ASN A 175 16.87 2.05 -4.63
CA ASN A 175 16.74 2.96 -3.49
C ASN A 175 16.16 2.27 -2.24
N LEU A 176 15.99 0.95 -2.27
CA LEU A 176 15.29 0.23 -1.20
C LEU A 176 16.17 0.16 0.06
N GLU A 177 15.67 0.77 1.13
CA GLU A 177 16.31 0.74 2.45
C GLU A 177 15.64 -0.27 3.38
N ARG A 178 14.34 -0.53 3.21
CA ARG A 178 13.55 -1.34 4.14
C ARG A 178 12.67 -2.33 3.38
N LEU A 179 12.91 -3.62 3.60
CA LEU A 179 12.12 -4.70 3.03
C LEU A 179 11.47 -5.53 4.14
N TYR A 180 10.15 -5.64 4.10
CA TYR A 180 9.36 -6.41 5.06
C TYR A 180 8.44 -7.39 4.32
N LEU A 181 8.68 -8.69 4.47
CA LEU A 181 7.90 -9.77 3.89
C LEU A 181 7.38 -10.67 5.02
N VAL A 182 6.08 -10.58 5.33
CA VAL A 182 5.47 -11.29 6.47
C VAL A 182 4.30 -12.15 6.00
N GLY A 183 4.41 -13.47 6.10
CA GLY A 183 3.39 -14.40 5.61
C GLY A 183 3.27 -14.38 4.08
N VAL A 184 4.35 -14.12 3.36
CA VAL A 184 4.35 -13.98 1.90
C VAL A 184 4.69 -15.30 1.24
N THR A 185 3.88 -15.76 0.29
CA THR A 185 4.15 -16.97 -0.48
C THR A 185 4.77 -16.62 -1.83
N LEU A 186 5.72 -17.43 -2.30
CA LEU A 186 6.39 -17.31 -3.58
C LEU A 186 6.05 -18.55 -4.42
N PRO A 187 4.92 -18.54 -5.14
CA PRO A 187 4.36 -19.72 -5.79
C PRO A 187 5.03 -20.02 -7.14
N TYR A 188 6.37 -20.05 -7.17
CA TYR A 188 7.15 -20.31 -8.37
C TYR A 188 8.53 -20.90 -8.04
N ALA A 189 9.12 -21.62 -8.99
CA ALA A 189 10.45 -22.20 -8.85
C ALA A 189 11.52 -21.09 -8.76
N ARG A 190 12.62 -21.37 -8.05
CA ARG A 190 13.75 -20.44 -7.87
C ARG A 190 13.38 -19.12 -7.17
N ALA A 191 12.34 -19.14 -6.33
CA ALA A 191 11.92 -18.01 -5.51
C ALA A 191 13.07 -17.39 -4.69
N GLY A 192 13.93 -18.23 -4.13
CA GLY A 192 15.14 -17.80 -3.41
C GLY A 192 16.08 -16.95 -4.27
N THR A 193 16.31 -17.35 -5.52
CA THR A 193 17.19 -16.59 -6.44
C THR A 193 16.63 -15.20 -6.76
N GLN A 194 15.29 -15.04 -6.79
CA GLN A 194 14.68 -13.71 -6.95
C GLN A 194 14.89 -12.85 -5.71
N LEU A 195 14.73 -13.41 -4.50
CA LEU A 195 14.99 -12.69 -3.26
C LEU A 195 16.45 -12.28 -3.15
N GLU A 196 17.38 -13.20 -3.47
CA GLU A 196 18.81 -12.90 -3.53
C GLU A 196 19.10 -11.77 -4.51
N HIS A 197 18.54 -11.81 -5.72
CA HIS A 197 18.69 -10.73 -6.70
C HIS A 197 18.09 -9.40 -6.22
N LEU A 198 16.94 -9.42 -5.54
CA LEU A 198 16.31 -8.23 -4.98
C LEU A 198 17.19 -7.58 -3.90
N ILE A 199 17.76 -8.40 -3.02
CA ILE A 199 18.62 -7.95 -1.92
C ILE A 199 19.94 -7.41 -2.49
N LEU A 200 20.58 -8.14 -3.40
CA LEU A 200 21.82 -7.73 -4.05
C LEU A 200 21.68 -6.42 -4.83
N ALA A 201 20.56 -6.23 -5.52
CA ALA A 201 20.27 -5.00 -6.24
C ALA A 201 19.95 -3.81 -5.33
N SER A 202 19.71 -4.04 -4.04
CA SER A 202 19.36 -3.02 -3.05
C SER A 202 20.57 -2.70 -2.16
N GLU A 203 21.55 -1.99 -2.71
CA GLU A 203 22.82 -1.71 -2.01
C GLU A 203 22.65 -0.95 -0.67
N ASN A 204 21.56 -0.18 -0.55
CA ASN A 204 21.24 0.62 0.64
C ASN A 204 20.33 -0.09 1.65
N LEU A 205 20.09 -1.39 1.49
CA LEU A 205 19.19 -2.14 2.37
C LEU A 205 19.72 -2.14 3.80
N ALA A 206 18.99 -1.44 4.68
CA ALA A 206 19.29 -1.28 6.09
C ALA A 206 18.43 -2.17 6.99
N VAL A 207 17.19 -2.48 6.59
CA VAL A 207 16.26 -3.31 7.36
C VAL A 207 15.67 -4.41 6.50
N LEU A 208 15.76 -5.64 6.97
CA LEU A 208 15.21 -6.83 6.32
C LEU A 208 14.39 -7.65 7.33
N GLU A 209 13.08 -7.75 7.13
CA GLU A 209 12.19 -8.63 7.89
C GLU A 209 11.62 -9.70 6.96
N LEU A 210 11.91 -10.96 7.27
CA LEU A 210 11.42 -12.14 6.60
C LEU A 210 10.74 -13.02 7.65
N SER A 211 9.42 -13.12 7.57
CA SER A 211 8.64 -13.88 8.54
C SER A 211 7.67 -14.79 7.82
N ASN A 212 7.72 -16.09 8.10
CA ASN A 212 6.76 -17.07 7.58
C ASN A 212 6.59 -17.00 6.04
N LEU A 213 7.69 -17.09 5.28
CA LEU A 213 7.64 -17.08 3.81
C LEU A 213 7.17 -18.43 3.27
N GLY A 214 6.19 -18.53 2.40
CA GLY A 214 5.82 -19.81 1.77
C GLY A 214 6.55 -20.05 0.44
N THR A 215 6.92 -21.28 0.10
CA THR A 215 7.28 -21.70 -1.26
C THR A 215 6.24 -22.68 -1.82
N MET A 216 6.22 -22.94 -3.14
CA MET A 216 5.29 -23.91 -3.74
C MET A 216 5.32 -25.27 -3.02
N ASP A 217 4.12 -25.76 -2.72
CA ASP A 217 3.73 -27.14 -2.41
C ASP A 217 4.77 -28.01 -1.70
N GLY A 218 4.91 -27.84 -0.39
CA GLY A 218 5.45 -28.88 0.50
C GLY A 218 6.78 -29.50 0.07
N ALA A 219 7.55 -28.79 -0.77
CA ALA A 219 8.77 -29.31 -1.34
C ALA A 219 9.79 -29.40 -0.21
N VAL A 220 10.25 -30.62 0.03
CA VAL A 220 11.22 -31.01 1.06
C VAL A 220 12.58 -30.30 0.88
N VAL A 221 12.79 -29.63 -0.25
CA VAL A 221 14.03 -28.92 -0.60
C VAL A 221 13.70 -27.54 -1.13
N VAL A 222 13.98 -26.51 -0.35
CA VAL A 222 13.97 -25.13 -0.83
C VAL A 222 15.36 -24.83 -1.39
N ASP A 223 15.41 -24.27 -2.60
CA ASP A 223 16.67 -23.82 -3.20
C ASP A 223 17.38 -22.87 -2.21
N PRO A 224 18.58 -23.21 -1.71
CA PRO A 224 19.27 -22.36 -0.76
C PRO A 224 19.68 -21.05 -1.45
N TRP A 225 19.50 -19.94 -0.76
CA TRP A 225 19.82 -18.61 -1.25
C TRP A 225 20.45 -17.78 -0.13
N ALA A 226 21.32 -16.85 -0.53
CA ALA A 226 22.13 -16.09 0.41
C ALA A 226 21.56 -14.69 0.65
N ILE A 227 21.52 -14.24 1.91
CA ILE A 227 21.38 -12.82 2.23
C ILE A 227 22.75 -12.17 2.09
N ARG A 228 22.93 -11.37 1.03
CA ARG A 228 24.13 -10.55 0.81
C ARG A 228 23.75 -9.07 0.86
N ALA A 229 23.80 -8.49 2.05
CA ALA A 229 23.43 -7.09 2.29
C ALA A 229 24.46 -6.42 3.22
N PRO A 230 25.56 -5.86 2.68
CA PRO A 230 26.67 -5.37 3.50
C PRO A 230 26.32 -4.15 4.37
N ASN A 231 25.24 -3.43 4.02
CA ASN A 231 24.76 -2.26 4.73
C ASN A 231 23.59 -2.55 5.70
N LEU A 232 23.26 -3.82 5.91
CA LEU A 232 22.15 -4.21 6.76
C LEU A 232 22.44 -3.90 8.23
N ARG A 233 21.49 -3.23 8.88
CA ARG A 233 21.53 -2.85 10.30
C ARG A 233 20.58 -3.65 11.15
N GLU A 234 19.41 -3.97 10.60
CA GLU A 234 18.38 -4.75 11.27
C GLU A 234 18.03 -5.96 10.40
N LEU A 235 18.18 -7.16 10.96
CA LEU A 235 17.77 -8.41 10.35
C LEU A 235 16.73 -9.10 11.23
N SER A 236 15.59 -9.44 10.68
CA SER A 236 14.59 -10.26 11.36
C SER A 236 14.21 -11.44 10.46
N VAL A 237 14.51 -12.65 10.90
CA VAL A 237 14.16 -13.90 10.21
C VAL A 237 13.41 -14.78 11.19
N THR A 238 12.10 -14.93 11.00
CA THR A 238 11.26 -15.74 11.89
C THR A 238 10.58 -16.88 11.15
N MET A 239 10.71 -18.10 11.69
CA MET A 239 10.13 -19.31 11.12
C MET A 239 9.15 -19.95 12.10
N PRO A 240 7.99 -19.31 12.37
CA PRO A 240 7.09 -19.71 13.46
C PRO A 240 6.43 -21.09 13.25
N MET A 241 6.51 -21.64 12.03
CA MET A 241 6.00 -22.96 11.68
C MET A 241 7.11 -24.01 11.51
N GLY A 242 8.38 -23.65 11.79
CA GLY A 242 9.53 -24.56 11.66
C GLY A 242 9.79 -25.05 10.24
N VAL A 243 9.39 -24.29 9.22
CA VAL A 243 9.65 -24.64 7.82
C VAL A 243 10.85 -23.82 7.34
N ASP A 244 11.91 -24.49 6.90
CA ASP A 244 13.08 -23.84 6.31
C ASP A 244 12.73 -23.32 4.91
N PHE A 245 12.99 -22.03 4.67
CA PHE A 245 12.77 -21.37 3.38
C PHE A 245 14.08 -21.14 2.61
N GLY A 246 15.13 -21.90 2.94
CA GLY A 246 16.41 -21.95 2.22
C GLY A 246 17.29 -20.71 2.43
N CYS A 247 16.90 -19.81 3.34
CA CYS A 247 17.65 -18.60 3.61
C CYS A 247 18.94 -18.93 4.39
N ARG A 248 20.09 -18.54 3.85
CA ARG A 248 21.41 -18.75 4.48
C ARG A 248 22.14 -17.42 4.61
N ILE A 249 22.78 -17.19 5.76
CA ILE A 249 23.69 -16.06 5.98
C ILE A 249 25.10 -16.58 5.74
N THR A 250 25.58 -16.46 4.50
CA THR A 250 26.85 -17.06 4.06
C THR A 250 28.05 -16.13 4.17
N GLU A 251 27.80 -14.84 4.34
CA GLU A 251 28.82 -13.79 4.44
C GLU A 251 28.58 -12.95 5.70
N ALA A 252 29.65 -12.39 6.25
CA ALA A 252 29.57 -11.51 7.41
C ALA A 252 28.76 -10.25 7.09
N LEU A 253 27.90 -9.84 8.03
CA LEU A 253 27.09 -8.62 7.93
C LEU A 253 27.70 -7.55 8.85
N PRO A 254 28.70 -6.77 8.38
CA PRO A 254 29.57 -5.99 9.25
C PRO A 254 28.89 -4.80 9.93
N LYS A 255 27.74 -4.33 9.41
CA LYS A 255 26.98 -3.19 9.95
C LYS A 255 25.74 -3.63 10.74
N LEU A 256 25.57 -4.93 10.97
CA LEU A 256 24.38 -5.46 11.61
C LEU A 256 24.40 -5.10 13.10
N GLU A 257 23.42 -4.32 13.54
CA GLU A 257 23.29 -3.83 14.91
C GLU A 257 22.30 -4.70 15.69
N ASP A 258 21.15 -5.02 15.08
CA ASP A 258 20.09 -5.81 15.69
C ASP A 258 19.73 -7.01 14.79
N ALA A 259 19.70 -8.21 15.38
CA ALA A 259 19.27 -9.42 14.72
C ALA A 259 18.23 -10.18 15.55
N TYR A 260 17.13 -10.54 14.91
CA TYR A 260 16.03 -11.31 15.49
C TYR A 260 15.89 -12.59 14.67
N ILE A 261 16.36 -13.72 15.16
CA ILE A 261 16.35 -14.96 14.39
C ILE A 261 15.67 -16.08 15.20
N SER A 262 14.66 -16.70 14.61
CA SER A 262 14.05 -17.95 15.09
C SER A 262 14.58 -19.09 14.23
N PHE A 263 15.31 -20.01 14.88
CA PHE A 263 16.02 -21.13 14.25
C PHE A 263 15.39 -22.48 14.60
N ASP A 264 14.08 -22.51 14.83
CA ASP A 264 13.38 -23.69 15.36
C ASP A 264 13.60 -24.96 14.51
N CYS A 265 13.89 -24.81 13.21
CA CYS A 265 14.07 -25.92 12.27
C CYS A 265 15.53 -26.25 11.88
N VAL A 266 16.49 -25.38 12.19
CA VAL A 266 17.92 -25.53 11.82
C VAL A 266 18.83 -25.57 13.05
N PHE A 267 18.26 -25.62 14.25
CA PHE A 267 19.01 -25.77 15.49
C PHE A 267 19.86 -27.05 15.47
N GLY A 268 21.17 -26.91 15.71
CA GLY A 268 22.12 -28.02 15.72
C GLY A 268 22.74 -28.39 14.36
N THR A 269 22.46 -27.66 13.27
CA THR A 269 23.13 -27.85 11.97
C THR A 269 24.41 -27.01 11.85
N GLN A 270 25.29 -27.38 10.90
CA GLN A 270 26.46 -26.53 10.55
C GLN A 270 26.02 -25.17 10.00
N GLU A 271 24.88 -25.11 9.33
CA GLU A 271 24.32 -23.89 8.75
C GLU A 271 23.93 -22.87 9.82
N PHE A 272 23.47 -23.35 10.98
CA PHE A 272 23.27 -22.53 12.17
C PHE A 272 24.60 -21.96 12.66
N LEU A 273 25.65 -22.79 12.79
CA LEU A 273 26.96 -22.32 13.24
C LEU A 273 27.56 -21.28 12.29
N ASP A 274 27.45 -21.50 10.98
CA ASP A 274 27.94 -20.59 9.95
C ASP A 274 27.17 -19.25 10.00
N ALA A 275 25.84 -19.31 10.11
CA ALA A 275 25.03 -18.11 10.24
C ALA A 275 25.39 -17.31 11.50
N PHE A 276 25.64 -17.98 12.63
CA PHE A 276 26.05 -17.36 13.88
C PHE A 276 27.43 -16.71 13.81
N GLN A 277 28.40 -17.39 13.19
CA GLN A 277 29.73 -16.81 12.97
C GLN A 277 29.63 -15.52 12.16
N ASN A 278 28.78 -15.51 11.13
CA ASN A 278 28.58 -14.38 10.23
C ASN A 278 27.78 -13.20 10.84
N ILE A 279 27.05 -13.41 11.94
CA ILE A 279 26.33 -12.38 12.70
C ILE A 279 26.95 -12.12 14.09
N SER A 280 28.17 -12.59 14.32
CA SER A 280 28.84 -12.47 15.63
C SER A 280 29.10 -11.03 16.08
N THR A 281 29.00 -10.05 15.17
CA THR A 281 29.23 -8.62 15.43
C THR A 281 27.99 -7.84 15.87
N VAL A 282 26.86 -8.53 16.12
CA VAL A 282 25.57 -7.89 16.42
C VAL A 282 25.49 -7.41 17.87
N ASN A 283 24.92 -6.23 18.09
CA ASN A 283 24.73 -5.66 19.44
C ASN A 283 23.59 -6.34 20.20
N LYS A 284 22.48 -6.65 19.51
CA LYS A 284 21.34 -7.37 20.10
C LYS A 284 20.96 -8.57 19.27
N LEU A 285 21.02 -9.76 19.85
CA LEU A 285 20.62 -11.00 19.21
C LEU A 285 19.46 -11.63 19.97
N CYS A 286 18.29 -11.62 19.37
CA CYS A 286 17.10 -12.23 19.96
C CYS A 286 16.83 -13.59 19.35
N PHE A 287 16.71 -14.61 20.20
CA PHE A 287 16.28 -15.95 19.85
C PHE A 287 14.86 -16.18 20.32
N MET A 288 14.03 -16.67 19.41
CA MET A 288 12.77 -17.30 19.78
C MET A 288 12.93 -18.79 19.52
N VAL A 289 12.75 -19.59 20.59
CA VAL A 289 12.66 -21.03 20.50
C VAL A 289 11.20 -21.42 20.70
N ALA A 290 10.58 -22.00 19.69
CA ALA A 290 9.21 -22.50 19.76
C ALA A 290 9.16 -23.88 20.43
N GLU A 291 9.59 -23.99 21.68
CA GLU A 291 9.30 -25.18 22.50
C GLU A 291 7.88 -25.08 23.06
N ASN A 292 6.94 -25.79 22.45
CA ASN A 292 5.61 -26.13 22.98
C ASN A 292 4.72 -24.96 23.49
N LEU A 293 3.93 -24.36 22.60
CA LEU A 293 2.75 -23.50 22.91
C LEU A 293 2.94 -22.31 23.88
N TYR A 294 4.14 -22.13 24.45
CA TYR A 294 4.55 -20.99 25.26
C TYR A 294 5.81 -20.40 24.61
N LYS A 295 5.75 -19.12 24.27
CA LYS A 295 6.81 -18.42 23.56
C LYS A 295 7.88 -17.98 24.54
N ASP A 296 8.94 -18.76 24.67
CA ASP A 296 10.12 -18.30 25.39
C ASP A 296 11.03 -17.54 24.42
N THR A 297 11.13 -16.22 24.64
CA THR A 297 12.03 -15.34 23.90
C THR A 297 13.29 -15.16 24.72
N TYR A 298 14.40 -15.71 24.25
CA TYR A 298 15.71 -15.55 24.85
C TYR A 298 16.42 -14.39 24.16
N VAL A 299 16.56 -13.26 24.84
CA VAL A 299 17.33 -12.12 24.33
C VAL A 299 18.75 -12.26 24.84
N ILE A 300 19.70 -12.51 23.93
CA ILE A 300 21.12 -12.42 24.20
C ILE A 300 21.58 -11.02 23.78
N MET A 301 21.89 -10.18 24.76
CA MET A 301 22.58 -8.91 24.52
C MET A 301 24.08 -9.16 24.66
N PHE A 302 24.87 -8.76 23.66
CA PHE A 302 26.32 -8.83 23.70
C PHE A 302 26.93 -7.56 24.30
#